data_AF-A0A2A5GSA8-F1
#
_entry.id   AF-A0A2A5GSA8-F1
#
_cell.length_a   1.000
_cell.length_b   1.000
_cell.length_c   1.000
_cell.angle_alpha   90.00
_cell.angle_beta   90.00
_cell.angle_gamma   90.00
#
_symmetry.space_group_name_H-M   'P 1'
#
loop_
_entity.id
_entity.type
_entity.pdbx_description
1 polymer ?
#
loop_
_entity_poly.entity_id
_entity_poly.type
_entity_poly.pdbx_seq_one_letter_code
_entity_poly.pdbx_strand_id
1 'polypeptide(L)'
;MAQVDEFESIFRSALVDIYEYNLLEVTSVLLVTDKSENDIKAYLHDVQRFLSVLGTSVTWNVLSEDDFTTTQDLLDCVEKAKPDLVCSYRNLRSEDWIYQHSLGSYLDVLIQQAAAPVLILPHPNANYAHDHAMENTDRVMAITDHLSNDHRLINYALRFTQVDGSVFLTHMEDQAIFDRYMDIISKVPEINTDDAQEGIREQLLKEPQNYIESCKTVLQENNLPVTIEDIVTFGNRIVEYKKLILDHKVDLLIMNAKDHDQLAMHGMAYPLAIELRQIPLLML
;
A
#
# COMPACT_ATOMS: atom_id res chain seq x y z
N MET A 1 -34.14 -30.77 -9.97
CA MET A 1 -32.86 -30.62 -9.24
C MET A 1 -31.87 -29.76 -10.00
N ALA A 2 -31.66 -29.94 -11.32
CA ALA A 2 -30.72 -29.10 -12.10
C ALA A 2 -30.99 -27.57 -12.10
N GLN A 3 -32.24 -27.12 -12.03
CA GLN A 3 -32.56 -25.68 -12.06
C GLN A 3 -32.19 -24.94 -10.76
N VAL A 4 -32.18 -25.61 -9.60
CA VAL A 4 -31.88 -24.95 -8.31
C VAL A 4 -30.39 -24.68 -8.17
N ASP A 5 -29.54 -25.60 -8.63
CA ASP A 5 -28.08 -25.42 -8.67
C ASP A 5 -27.67 -24.30 -9.64
N GLU A 6 -28.38 -24.12 -10.75
CA GLU A 6 -28.14 -23.02 -11.70
C GLU A 6 -28.47 -21.65 -11.07
N PHE A 7 -29.59 -21.54 -10.34
CA PHE A 7 -29.95 -20.30 -9.64
C PHE A 7 -29.01 -19.99 -8.47
N GLU A 8 -28.56 -21.00 -7.70
CA GLU A 8 -27.60 -20.79 -6.61
C GLU A 8 -26.22 -20.41 -7.15
N SER A 9 -25.79 -20.99 -8.28
CA SER A 9 -24.56 -20.62 -8.98
C SER A 9 -24.61 -19.20 -9.55
N ILE A 10 -25.74 -18.78 -10.12
CA ILE A 10 -25.93 -17.42 -10.63
C ILE A 10 -25.95 -16.40 -9.48
N PHE A 11 -26.62 -16.70 -8.36
CA PHE A 11 -26.62 -15.84 -7.17
C PHE A 11 -25.25 -15.74 -6.51
N ARG A 12 -24.50 -16.85 -6.44
CA ARG A 12 -23.11 -16.84 -5.94
C ARG A 12 -22.17 -16.08 -6.86
N SER A 13 -22.38 -16.13 -8.19
CA SER A 13 -21.59 -15.33 -9.15
C SER A 13 -21.94 -13.85 -9.15
N ALA A 14 -23.16 -13.48 -8.73
CA ALA A 14 -23.62 -12.09 -8.65
C ALA A 14 -23.20 -11.34 -7.37
N LEU A 15 -22.52 -12.03 -6.44
CA LEU A 15 -22.05 -11.49 -5.15
C LEU A 15 -20.51 -11.42 -5.06
N VAL A 16 -19.79 -11.79 -6.11
CA VAL A 16 -18.32 -11.64 -6.13
C VAL A 16 -18.03 -10.27 -6.72
N ASP A 17 -17.42 -9.39 -5.93
CA ASP A 17 -16.90 -8.13 -6.45
C ASP A 17 -15.86 -8.44 -7.53
N ILE A 18 -16.08 -7.95 -8.73
CA ILE A 18 -15.17 -8.18 -9.86
C ILE A 18 -14.26 -6.96 -9.95
N TYR A 19 -12.96 -7.20 -10.03
CA TYR A 19 -12.00 -6.12 -10.18
C TYR A 19 -12.23 -5.29 -11.46
N GLU A 20 -12.24 -3.97 -11.31
CA GLU A 20 -12.30 -3.02 -12.42
C GLU A 20 -10.91 -2.39 -12.68
N TYR A 21 -10.31 -2.75 -13.82
CA TYR A 21 -9.07 -2.14 -14.28
C TYR A 21 -9.32 -0.70 -14.76
N ASN A 22 -8.56 0.24 -14.22
CA ASN A 22 -8.51 1.61 -14.69
C ASN A 22 -7.06 2.08 -14.80
N LEU A 23 -6.71 2.61 -15.96
CA LEU A 23 -5.39 3.19 -16.18
C LEU A 23 -5.27 4.50 -15.39
N LEU A 24 -4.47 4.48 -14.33
CA LEU A 24 -4.13 5.68 -13.57
C LEU A 24 -3.05 6.47 -14.31
N GLU A 25 -3.33 7.75 -14.55
CA GLU A 25 -2.34 8.70 -15.05
C GLU A 25 -1.76 9.51 -13.90
N VAL A 26 -0.43 9.51 -13.79
CA VAL A 26 0.33 10.41 -12.91
C VAL A 26 1.07 11.37 -13.83
N THR A 27 0.63 12.61 -13.89
CA THR A 27 1.15 13.64 -14.80
C THR A 27 2.06 14.64 -14.08
N SER A 28 1.89 14.77 -12.78
CA SER A 28 2.64 15.71 -11.94
C SER A 28 3.08 15.09 -10.62
N VAL A 29 4.36 15.25 -10.29
CA VAL A 29 4.96 14.78 -9.04
C VAL A 29 5.58 15.97 -8.31
N LEU A 30 5.30 16.08 -7.02
CA LEU A 30 5.89 17.09 -6.14
C LEU A 30 6.85 16.42 -5.15
N LEU A 31 8.14 16.73 -5.27
CA LEU A 31 9.15 16.31 -4.30
C LEU A 31 9.27 17.35 -3.18
N VAL A 32 9.04 16.95 -1.93
CA VAL A 32 9.21 17.79 -0.75
C VAL A 32 10.45 17.32 0.01
N THR A 33 11.45 18.19 0.14
CA THR A 33 12.76 17.87 0.74
C THR A 33 13.33 19.06 1.50
N ASP A 34 14.15 18.79 2.52
CA ASP A 34 14.94 19.77 3.26
C ASP A 34 16.44 19.66 2.93
N LYS A 35 16.78 19.04 1.79
CA LYS A 35 18.17 18.97 1.33
C LYS A 35 18.67 20.34 0.87
N SER A 36 19.98 20.52 0.99
CA SER A 36 20.68 21.70 0.46
C SER A 36 20.51 21.81 -1.06
N GLU A 37 20.56 23.02 -1.60
CA GLU A 37 20.45 23.27 -3.06
C GLU A 37 21.41 22.40 -3.91
N ASN A 38 22.59 22.10 -3.37
CA ASN A 38 23.59 21.28 -4.04
C ASN A 38 23.17 19.81 -4.17
N ASP A 39 22.44 19.30 -3.17
CA ASP A 39 22.06 17.88 -3.09
C ASP A 39 20.67 17.60 -3.68
N ILE A 40 19.81 18.62 -3.79
CA ILE A 40 18.44 18.48 -4.34
C ILE A 40 18.46 17.85 -5.73
N LYS A 41 19.37 18.27 -6.62
CA LYS A 41 19.42 17.75 -7.99
C LYS A 41 19.76 16.27 -8.05
N ALA A 42 20.73 15.84 -7.24
CA ALA A 42 21.12 14.43 -7.18
C ALA A 42 19.98 13.59 -6.59
N TYR A 43 19.37 14.06 -5.50
CA TYR A 43 18.27 13.36 -4.87
C TYR A 43 17.04 13.26 -5.77
N LEU A 44 16.65 14.35 -6.44
CA LEU A 44 15.58 14.36 -7.43
C LEU A 44 15.84 13.32 -8.54
N HIS A 45 17.09 13.24 -9.03
CA HIS A 45 17.46 12.26 -10.04
C HIS A 45 17.29 10.82 -9.55
N ASP A 46 17.68 10.51 -8.30
CA ASP A 46 17.48 9.18 -7.73
C ASP A 46 16.00 8.82 -7.59
N VAL A 47 15.16 9.76 -7.14
CA VAL A 47 13.70 9.55 -7.04
C VAL A 47 13.07 9.39 -8.42
N GLN A 48 13.51 10.16 -9.42
CA GLN A 48 13.07 10.03 -10.81
C GLN A 48 13.47 8.68 -11.42
N ARG A 49 14.67 8.18 -11.10
CA ARG A 49 15.13 6.86 -11.55
C ARG A 49 14.26 5.75 -10.96
N PHE A 50 14.02 5.80 -9.64
CA PHE A 50 13.15 4.86 -8.95
C PHE A 50 11.73 4.85 -9.56
N LEU A 51 11.16 6.04 -9.80
CA LEU A 51 9.83 6.21 -10.40
C LEU A 51 9.82 6.25 -11.93
N SER A 52 10.84 5.70 -12.60
CA SER A 52 10.94 5.69 -14.07
C SER A 52 9.74 4.99 -14.75
N VAL A 53 9.06 4.10 -14.03
CA VAL A 53 7.79 3.46 -14.45
C VAL A 53 6.69 4.46 -14.81
N LEU A 54 6.71 5.66 -14.22
CA LEU A 54 5.72 6.70 -14.52
C LEU A 54 5.94 7.35 -15.90
N GLY A 55 7.10 7.13 -16.52
CA GLY A 55 7.46 7.65 -17.84
C GLY A 55 8.09 9.04 -17.81
N THR A 56 8.48 9.53 -18.98
CA THR A 56 9.24 10.79 -19.14
C THR A 56 8.36 12.03 -19.29
N SER A 57 7.05 11.87 -19.49
CA SER A 57 6.09 12.97 -19.63
C SER A 57 5.65 13.59 -18.30
N VAL A 58 6.08 13.01 -17.17
CA VAL A 58 5.75 13.49 -15.83
C VAL A 58 6.45 14.81 -15.56
N THR A 59 5.69 15.80 -15.10
CA THR A 59 6.23 17.09 -14.67
C THR A 59 6.66 16.98 -13.21
N TRP A 60 7.91 17.35 -12.91
CA TRP A 60 8.47 17.33 -11.57
C TRP A 60 8.63 18.73 -11.03
N ASN A 61 8.05 18.98 -9.85
CA ASN A 61 8.25 20.18 -9.07
C ASN A 61 8.95 19.81 -7.75
N VAL A 62 9.71 20.75 -7.20
CA VAL A 62 10.39 20.56 -5.91
C VAL A 62 9.99 21.69 -4.97
N LEU A 63 9.68 21.32 -3.73
CA LEU A 63 9.65 22.25 -2.59
C LEU A 63 10.87 21.97 -1.72
N SER A 64 11.72 22.98 -1.56
CA SER A 64 12.89 22.95 -0.68
C SER A 64 12.56 23.52 0.71
N GLU A 65 13.54 23.52 1.61
CA GLU A 65 13.41 24.09 2.95
C GLU A 65 13.05 25.59 2.97
N ASP A 66 13.34 26.32 1.89
CA ASP A 66 13.07 27.76 1.76
C ASP A 66 11.63 28.05 1.33
N ASP A 67 10.92 27.07 0.77
CA ASP A 67 9.58 27.26 0.22
C ASP A 67 8.47 27.20 1.28
N PHE A 68 8.74 26.63 2.46
CA PHE A 68 7.77 26.50 3.55
C PHE A 68 8.46 26.55 4.92
N THR A 69 7.82 27.18 5.91
CA THR A 69 8.36 27.28 7.29
C THR A 69 7.56 26.45 8.28
N THR A 70 6.26 26.25 8.02
CA THR A 70 5.35 25.52 8.88
C THR A 70 4.64 24.41 8.12
N THR A 71 3.98 23.50 8.84
CA THR A 71 3.16 22.45 8.23
C THR A 71 1.98 23.03 7.44
N GLN A 72 1.44 24.19 7.85
CA GLN A 72 0.38 24.89 7.12
C GLN A 72 0.90 25.44 5.79
N ASP A 73 2.06 26.10 5.79
CA ASP A 73 2.66 26.63 4.54
C ASP A 73 2.91 25.51 3.54
N LEU A 74 3.39 24.35 4.02
CA LEU A 74 3.60 23.17 3.20
C LEU A 74 2.29 22.70 2.55
N LEU A 75 1.21 22.60 3.33
CA LEU A 75 -0.10 22.20 2.81
C LEU A 75 -0.63 23.20 1.77
N ASP A 76 -0.50 24.50 2.03
CA ASP A 76 -0.92 25.54 1.09
C ASP A 76 -0.15 25.43 -0.24
N CYS A 77 1.17 25.14 -0.19
CA CYS A 77 1.97 24.89 -1.38
C CYS A 77 1.52 23.62 -2.14
N VAL A 78 1.23 22.53 -1.43
CA VAL A 78 0.73 21.28 -2.03
C VAL A 78 -0.64 21.50 -2.67
N GLU A 79 -1.56 22.17 -1.99
CA GLU A 79 -2.90 22.48 -2.49
C GLU A 79 -2.85 23.40 -3.72
N LYS A 80 -1.92 24.36 -3.74
CA LYS A 80 -1.69 25.22 -4.90
C LYS A 80 -1.10 24.46 -6.07
N ALA A 81 -0.15 23.55 -5.82
CA ALA A 81 0.51 22.76 -6.85
C ALA A 81 -0.39 21.69 -7.46
N LYS A 82 -1.34 21.15 -6.68
CA LYS A 82 -2.26 20.05 -7.05
C LYS A 82 -1.54 18.89 -7.75
N PRO A 83 -0.50 18.31 -7.13
CA PRO A 83 0.20 17.20 -7.74
C PRO A 83 -0.67 15.94 -7.77
N ASP A 84 -0.36 15.02 -8.67
CA ASP A 84 -0.98 13.68 -8.68
C ASP A 84 -0.28 12.74 -7.67
N LEU A 85 0.94 13.08 -7.26
CA LEU A 85 1.74 12.35 -6.28
C LEU A 85 2.65 13.31 -5.51
N VAL A 86 2.71 13.15 -4.18
CA VAL A 86 3.69 13.83 -3.33
C VAL A 86 4.76 12.83 -2.90
N CYS A 87 6.04 13.15 -3.10
CA CYS A 87 7.17 12.36 -2.64
C CYS A 87 7.86 13.09 -1.48
N SER A 88 8.11 12.40 -0.37
CA SER A 88 8.91 12.95 0.73
C SER A 88 9.52 11.83 1.57
N TYR A 89 10.23 12.15 2.65
CA TYR A 89 10.84 11.17 3.54
C TYR A 89 10.58 11.47 5.01
N ARG A 90 10.81 10.43 5.83
CA ARG A 90 10.54 10.43 7.27
C ARG A 90 11.37 11.49 7.99
N ASN A 91 10.77 12.17 8.95
CA ASN A 91 11.38 13.18 9.81
C ASN A 91 12.00 14.34 9.03
N LEU A 92 11.33 14.76 7.95
CA LEU A 92 11.63 15.99 7.22
C LEU A 92 11.78 17.17 8.20
N ARG A 93 12.88 17.93 8.07
CA ARG A 93 13.28 19.05 8.93
C ARG A 93 13.57 18.70 10.39
N SER A 94 13.88 17.44 10.67
CA SER A 94 14.27 16.99 12.00
C SER A 94 15.42 15.99 11.95
N GLU A 95 16.24 15.95 13.01
CA GLU A 95 17.23 14.89 13.23
C GLU A 95 16.61 13.64 13.89
N ASP A 96 15.30 13.66 14.18
CA ASP A 96 14.59 12.58 14.88
C ASP A 96 14.55 11.26 14.09
N TRP A 97 14.97 11.25 12.82
CA TRP A 97 15.18 10.02 12.06
C TRP A 97 16.15 9.05 12.74
N ILE A 98 17.02 9.54 13.63
CA ILE A 98 17.92 8.73 14.47
C ILE A 98 17.13 7.87 15.46
N TYR A 99 16.02 8.38 15.99
CA TYR A 99 15.23 7.73 17.04
C TYR A 99 14.17 6.76 16.52
N GLN A 100 13.90 6.74 15.21
CA GLN A 100 13.14 5.66 14.54
C GLN A 100 11.68 5.43 15.01
N HIS A 101 11.09 6.36 15.77
CA HIS A 101 9.76 6.20 16.38
C HIS A 101 8.68 7.14 15.80
N SER A 102 9.00 7.90 14.76
CA SER A 102 8.11 8.89 14.18
C SER A 102 8.32 9.03 12.68
N LEU A 103 7.27 9.47 11.99
CA LEU A 103 7.30 9.92 10.61
C LEU A 103 7.65 11.42 10.49
N GLY A 104 7.53 12.18 11.57
CA GLY A 104 7.73 13.63 11.62
C GLY A 104 6.48 14.42 11.24
N SER A 105 6.32 15.59 11.87
CA SER A 105 5.08 16.39 11.80
C SER A 105 4.69 16.82 10.38
N TYR A 106 5.67 17.15 9.52
CA TYR A 106 5.39 17.50 8.13
C TYR A 106 4.82 16.33 7.35
N LEU A 107 5.41 15.15 7.50
CA LEU A 107 4.96 13.96 6.78
C LEU A 107 3.61 13.47 7.29
N ASP A 108 3.38 13.52 8.61
CA ASP A 108 2.08 13.19 9.21
C ASP A 108 0.96 14.05 8.62
N VAL A 109 1.18 15.35 8.52
CA VAL A 109 0.21 16.30 7.98
C VAL A 109 0.00 16.09 6.48
N LEU A 110 1.06 15.80 5.71
CA LEU A 110 0.93 15.43 4.30
C LEU A 110 0.05 14.19 4.13
N ILE A 111 0.32 13.11 4.86
CA ILE A 111 -0.45 11.87 4.75
C ILE A 111 -1.90 12.09 5.15
N GLN A 112 -2.18 12.92 6.17
CA GLN A 112 -3.53 13.16 6.66
C GLN A 112 -4.34 14.15 5.81
N GLN A 113 -3.71 15.17 5.24
CA GLN A 113 -4.43 16.31 4.65
C GLN A 113 -4.23 16.46 3.14
N ALA A 114 -3.16 15.91 2.56
CA ALA A 114 -3.00 15.96 1.11
C ALA A 114 -4.11 15.15 0.42
N ALA A 115 -4.64 15.70 -0.68
CA ALA A 115 -5.58 15.00 -1.54
C ALA A 115 -4.89 13.96 -2.44
N ALA A 116 -3.63 14.22 -2.78
CA ALA A 116 -2.79 13.31 -3.55
C ALA A 116 -2.18 12.22 -2.65
N PRO A 117 -1.97 11.00 -3.17
CA PRO A 117 -1.16 10.00 -2.50
C PRO A 117 0.23 10.51 -2.11
N VAL A 118 0.75 9.98 -1.01
CA VAL A 118 2.07 10.35 -0.47
C VAL A 118 3.01 9.15 -0.52
N LEU A 119 4.08 9.26 -1.31
CA LEU A 119 5.19 8.31 -1.33
C LEU A 119 6.21 8.69 -0.25
N ILE A 120 6.32 7.83 0.76
CA ILE A 120 7.28 7.91 1.85
C ILE A 120 8.55 7.16 1.46
N LEU A 121 9.63 7.90 1.25
CA LEU A 121 10.96 7.38 0.95
C LEU A 121 11.74 7.10 2.24
N PRO A 122 12.66 6.12 2.24
CA PRO A 122 13.66 5.98 3.30
C PRO A 122 14.40 7.30 3.51
N HIS A 123 14.71 7.64 4.77
CA HIS A 123 15.45 8.87 5.06
C HIS A 123 16.87 8.79 4.44
N PRO A 124 17.28 9.77 3.61
CA PRO A 124 18.48 9.66 2.79
C PRO A 124 19.78 9.52 3.60
N ASN A 125 19.81 10.00 4.84
CA ASN A 125 21.00 9.96 5.69
C ASN A 125 21.00 8.81 6.71
N ALA A 126 19.94 7.99 6.77
CA ALA A 126 19.74 7.06 7.89
C ALA A 126 20.32 5.65 7.66
N ASN A 127 20.73 5.34 6.42
CA ASN A 127 21.44 4.11 6.03
C ASN A 127 20.80 2.79 6.53
N TYR A 128 19.46 2.75 6.65
CA TYR A 128 18.70 1.55 7.02
C TYR A 128 17.93 0.95 5.84
N ALA A 129 18.01 1.54 4.65
CA ALA A 129 17.33 1.05 3.46
C ALA A 129 17.89 -0.33 3.07
N HIS A 130 17.04 -1.19 2.51
CA HIS A 130 17.53 -2.42 1.88
C HIS A 130 18.34 -2.10 0.63
N ASP A 131 19.27 -2.98 0.26
CA ASP A 131 20.16 -2.75 -0.89
C ASP A 131 19.38 -2.51 -2.20
N HIS A 132 18.27 -3.21 -2.39
CA HIS A 132 17.40 -3.08 -3.57
C HIS A 132 16.44 -1.89 -3.49
N ALA A 133 16.29 -1.24 -2.32
CA ALA A 133 15.36 -0.13 -2.17
C ALA A 133 15.82 1.05 -3.03
N MET A 134 14.88 1.74 -3.68
CA MET A 134 15.15 2.87 -4.58
C MET A 134 15.87 2.50 -5.89
N GLU A 135 16.05 1.21 -6.22
CA GLU A 135 16.62 0.80 -7.50
C GLU A 135 15.59 0.83 -8.64
N ASN A 136 14.45 0.16 -8.43
CA ASN A 136 13.35 0.05 -9.39
C ASN A 136 12.02 -0.24 -8.66
N THR A 137 10.98 -0.61 -9.41
CA THR A 137 9.68 -0.99 -8.87
C THR A 137 9.19 -2.31 -9.48
N ASP A 138 10.09 -3.27 -9.61
CA ASP A 138 9.78 -4.57 -10.21
C ASP A 138 8.88 -5.41 -9.29
N ARG A 139 9.00 -5.23 -7.97
CA ARG A 139 8.28 -6.01 -6.96
C ARG A 139 7.46 -5.09 -6.07
N VAL A 140 6.17 -4.96 -6.39
CA VAL A 140 5.24 -4.09 -5.65
C VAL A 140 4.34 -4.94 -4.78
N MET A 141 4.15 -4.57 -3.52
CA MET A 141 3.21 -5.24 -2.62
C MET A 141 2.06 -4.30 -2.28
N ALA A 142 0.83 -4.76 -2.48
CA ALA A 142 -0.36 -4.07 -2.03
C ALA A 142 -0.91 -4.77 -0.79
N ILE A 143 -1.14 -4.00 0.27
CA ILE A 143 -1.72 -4.51 1.52
C ILE A 143 -2.97 -3.72 1.88
N THR A 144 -3.96 -4.42 2.42
CA THR A 144 -5.16 -3.83 3.00
C THR A 144 -5.76 -4.82 4.00
N ASP A 145 -6.51 -4.29 4.96
CA ASP A 145 -7.26 -5.12 5.92
C ASP A 145 -8.52 -5.71 5.28
N HIS A 146 -8.97 -5.15 4.15
CA HIS A 146 -10.09 -5.62 3.35
C HIS A 146 -9.73 -5.48 1.86
N LEU A 147 -9.29 -6.58 1.23
CA LEU A 147 -8.88 -6.56 -0.17
C LEU A 147 -10.05 -6.50 -1.15
N SER A 148 -11.18 -7.11 -0.79
CA SER A 148 -12.40 -7.08 -1.61
C SER A 148 -12.81 -5.64 -1.92
N ASN A 149 -13.14 -5.38 -3.19
CA ASN A 149 -13.64 -4.10 -3.68
C ASN A 149 -12.63 -2.92 -3.64
N ASP A 150 -11.34 -3.15 -3.37
CA ASP A 150 -10.33 -2.09 -3.41
C ASP A 150 -9.66 -1.98 -4.78
N HIS A 151 -10.44 -1.57 -5.78
CA HIS A 151 -9.92 -1.37 -7.14
C HIS A 151 -8.85 -0.27 -7.18
N ARG A 152 -8.99 0.76 -6.35
CA ARG A 152 -8.06 1.89 -6.30
C ARG A 152 -6.67 1.41 -5.92
N LEU A 153 -6.54 0.64 -4.84
CA LEU A 153 -5.26 0.09 -4.38
C LEU A 153 -4.56 -0.74 -5.47
N ILE A 154 -5.29 -1.63 -6.12
CA ILE A 154 -4.73 -2.50 -7.17
C ILE A 154 -4.32 -1.68 -8.40
N ASN A 155 -5.14 -0.71 -8.83
CA ASN A 155 -4.80 0.17 -9.93
C ASN A 155 -3.51 0.96 -9.64
N TYR A 156 -3.30 1.42 -8.40
CA TYR A 156 -2.03 2.03 -7.97
C TYR A 156 -0.88 1.02 -7.98
N ALA A 157 -1.08 -0.20 -7.49
CA ALA A 157 -0.06 -1.24 -7.54
C ALA A 157 0.43 -1.49 -8.97
N LEU A 158 -0.51 -1.69 -9.90
CA LEU A 158 -0.19 -1.91 -11.31
C LEU A 158 0.50 -0.70 -11.95
N ARG A 159 0.04 0.52 -11.64
CA ARG A 159 0.65 1.74 -12.21
C ARG A 159 2.11 1.91 -11.79
N PHE A 160 2.46 1.47 -10.59
CA PHE A 160 3.80 1.59 -10.07
C PHE A 160 4.66 0.34 -10.33
N THR A 161 4.14 -0.74 -10.90
CA THR A 161 4.93 -1.92 -11.25
C THR A 161 5.55 -1.80 -12.64
N GLN A 162 6.84 -2.13 -12.76
CA GLN A 162 7.50 -2.16 -14.06
C GLN A 162 6.92 -3.23 -14.98
N VAL A 163 7.18 -3.06 -16.28
CA VAL A 163 6.87 -4.09 -17.30
C VAL A 163 7.61 -5.39 -16.92
N ASP A 164 6.89 -6.50 -17.00
CA ASP A 164 7.32 -7.85 -16.59
C ASP A 164 7.59 -7.99 -15.08
N GLY A 165 7.18 -7.01 -14.26
CA GLY A 165 7.26 -7.06 -12.80
C GLY A 165 6.17 -7.91 -12.15
N SER A 166 6.21 -7.95 -10.82
CA SER A 166 5.29 -8.70 -9.96
C SER A 166 4.55 -7.78 -8.99
N VAL A 167 3.24 -7.99 -8.87
CA VAL A 167 2.40 -7.40 -7.83
C VAL A 167 1.99 -8.48 -6.85
N PHE A 168 2.38 -8.33 -5.59
CA PHE A 168 1.95 -9.16 -4.48
C PHE A 168 0.67 -8.58 -3.88
N LEU A 169 -0.46 -9.20 -4.16
CA LEU A 169 -1.75 -8.84 -3.54
C LEU A 169 -1.87 -9.61 -2.22
N THR A 170 -1.81 -8.87 -1.12
CA THR A 170 -1.71 -9.46 0.22
C THR A 170 -2.95 -9.15 1.05
N HIS A 171 -3.54 -10.19 1.61
CA HIS A 171 -4.61 -10.12 2.61
C HIS A 171 -4.21 -10.93 3.84
N MET A 172 -4.32 -10.31 5.02
CA MET A 172 -3.91 -10.96 6.26
C MET A 172 -4.99 -10.86 7.35
N GLU A 173 -5.52 -12.03 7.70
CA GLU A 173 -6.40 -12.18 8.85
C GLU A 173 -5.61 -12.17 10.16
N ASP A 174 -6.16 -11.50 11.18
CA ASP A 174 -5.52 -11.43 12.48
C ASP A 174 -5.68 -12.75 13.24
N GLN A 175 -4.58 -13.46 13.43
CA GLN A 175 -4.56 -14.75 14.11
C GLN A 175 -5.05 -14.65 15.57
N ALA A 176 -4.71 -13.57 16.30
CA ALA A 176 -5.09 -13.42 17.70
C ALA A 176 -6.59 -13.15 17.86
N ILE A 177 -7.18 -12.38 16.92
CA ILE A 177 -8.64 -12.17 16.86
C ILE A 177 -9.35 -13.48 16.55
N PHE A 178 -8.86 -14.24 15.56
CA PHE A 178 -9.42 -15.54 15.21
C PHE A 178 -9.39 -16.51 16.39
N ASP A 179 -8.23 -16.65 17.05
CA ASP A 179 -8.06 -17.55 18.21
C ASP A 179 -9.00 -17.17 19.36
N ARG A 180 -9.19 -15.87 19.60
CA ARG A 180 -10.14 -15.38 20.61
C ARG A 180 -11.58 -15.78 20.28
N TYR A 181 -11.99 -15.71 19.01
CA TYR A 181 -13.33 -16.16 18.62
C TYR A 181 -13.48 -17.67 18.76
N MET A 182 -12.45 -18.46 18.40
CA MET A 182 -12.49 -19.91 18.56
C MET A 182 -12.56 -20.32 20.03
N ASP A 183 -11.86 -19.63 20.93
CA ASP A 183 -11.99 -19.85 22.39
C ASP A 183 -13.43 -19.61 22.89
N ILE A 184 -14.12 -18.59 22.37
CA ILE A 184 -15.52 -18.34 22.73
C ILE A 184 -16.44 -19.43 22.16
N ILE A 185 -16.27 -19.79 20.88
CA ILE A 185 -17.06 -20.83 20.22
C ILE A 185 -16.90 -22.17 20.93
N SER A 186 -15.69 -22.49 21.41
CA SER A 186 -15.41 -23.72 22.16
C SER A 186 -16.22 -23.88 23.45
N LYS A 187 -16.79 -22.79 23.96
CA LYS A 187 -17.60 -22.77 25.18
C LYS A 187 -19.09 -22.95 24.91
N VAL A 188 -19.50 -23.04 23.64
CA VAL A 188 -20.88 -23.28 23.22
C VAL A 188 -21.05 -24.79 22.96
N PRO A 189 -21.73 -25.54 23.86
CA PRO A 189 -21.77 -27.01 23.80
C PRO A 189 -22.37 -27.58 22.52
N GLU A 190 -23.25 -26.83 21.85
CA GLU A 190 -23.95 -27.24 20.64
C GLU A 190 -23.10 -27.11 19.37
N ILE A 191 -21.94 -26.44 19.42
CA ILE A 191 -21.10 -26.19 18.25
C ILE A 191 -19.91 -27.16 18.25
N ASN A 192 -19.74 -27.91 17.15
CA ASN A 192 -18.49 -28.61 16.91
C ASN A 192 -17.39 -27.57 16.59
N THR A 193 -16.47 -27.40 17.53
CA THR A 193 -15.42 -26.37 17.44
C THR A 193 -14.44 -26.64 16.31
N ASP A 194 -14.11 -27.91 16.05
CA ASP A 194 -13.15 -28.27 15.00
C ASP A 194 -13.73 -27.93 13.61
N ASP A 195 -14.98 -28.34 13.36
CA ASP A 195 -15.69 -28.03 12.11
C ASP A 195 -15.88 -26.51 11.94
N ALA A 196 -16.22 -25.81 13.02
CA ALA A 196 -16.38 -24.35 13.01
C ALA A 196 -15.05 -23.64 12.69
N GLN A 197 -13.94 -24.12 13.28
CA GLN A 197 -12.62 -23.55 13.04
C GLN A 197 -12.20 -23.70 11.59
N GLU A 198 -12.37 -24.89 11.00
CA GLU A 198 -12.06 -25.13 9.59
C GLU A 198 -12.95 -24.28 8.67
N GLY A 199 -14.27 -24.35 8.85
CA GLY A 199 -15.22 -23.64 8.00
C GLY A 199 -15.09 -22.11 8.06
N ILE A 200 -14.87 -21.53 9.25
CA ILE A 200 -14.68 -20.08 9.39
C ILE A 200 -13.33 -19.66 8.78
N ARG A 201 -12.26 -20.44 9.00
CA ARG A 201 -10.95 -20.17 8.40
C ARG A 201 -11.03 -20.15 6.87
N GLU A 202 -11.63 -21.18 6.28
CA GLU A 202 -11.83 -21.25 4.82
C GLU A 202 -12.66 -20.07 4.32
N GLN A 203 -13.75 -19.74 5.02
CA GLN A 203 -14.64 -18.68 4.58
C GLN A 203 -14.01 -17.28 4.65
N LEU A 204 -13.18 -17.00 5.66
CA LEU A 204 -12.46 -15.72 5.79
C LEU A 204 -11.45 -15.52 4.65
N LEU A 205 -10.75 -16.57 4.22
CA LEU A 205 -9.73 -16.45 3.16
C LEU A 205 -10.32 -16.55 1.74
N LYS A 206 -11.51 -17.14 1.60
CA LYS A 206 -12.12 -17.40 0.30
C LYS A 206 -12.46 -16.13 -0.48
N GLU A 207 -13.01 -15.13 0.19
CA GLU A 207 -13.41 -13.87 -0.46
C GLU A 207 -12.21 -13.12 -1.07
N PRO A 208 -11.13 -12.81 -0.31
CA PRO A 208 -9.95 -12.18 -0.89
C PRO A 208 -9.27 -13.04 -1.96
N GLN A 209 -9.26 -14.38 -1.82
CA GLN A 209 -8.75 -15.28 -2.86
C GLN A 209 -9.52 -15.13 -4.18
N ASN A 210 -10.86 -15.20 -4.12
CA ASN A 210 -11.70 -15.04 -5.31
C ASN A 210 -11.50 -13.67 -5.96
N TYR A 211 -11.36 -12.63 -5.15
CA TYR A 211 -11.12 -11.28 -5.66
C TYR A 211 -9.76 -11.17 -6.37
N ILE A 212 -8.68 -11.75 -5.82
CA ILE A 212 -7.38 -11.80 -6.50
C ILE A 212 -7.45 -12.59 -7.81
N GLU A 213 -8.18 -13.70 -7.85
CA GLU A 213 -8.40 -14.46 -9.09
C GLU A 213 -9.16 -13.62 -10.14
N SER A 214 -10.10 -12.76 -9.72
CA SER A 214 -10.73 -11.79 -10.63
C SER A 214 -9.71 -10.79 -11.19
N CYS A 215 -8.76 -10.32 -10.37
CA CYS A 215 -7.67 -9.44 -10.80
C CYS A 215 -6.81 -10.13 -11.87
N LYS A 216 -6.37 -11.37 -11.60
CA LYS A 216 -5.59 -12.18 -12.55
C LYS A 216 -6.30 -12.32 -13.89
N THR A 217 -7.61 -12.60 -13.86
CA THR A 217 -8.43 -12.77 -15.06
C THR A 217 -8.50 -11.48 -15.88
N VAL A 218 -8.84 -10.35 -15.24
CA VAL A 218 -8.96 -9.04 -15.91
C VAL A 218 -7.63 -8.57 -16.49
N LEU A 219 -6.51 -8.82 -15.80
CA LEU A 219 -5.18 -8.46 -16.30
C LEU A 219 -4.78 -9.27 -17.53
N GLN A 220 -5.10 -10.57 -17.55
CA GLN A 220 -4.89 -11.43 -18.71
C GLN A 220 -5.73 -10.95 -19.90
N GLU A 221 -7.01 -10.61 -19.69
CA GLU A 221 -7.89 -10.09 -20.74
C GLU A 221 -7.40 -8.76 -21.32
N ASN A 222 -6.82 -7.90 -20.48
CA ASN A 222 -6.23 -6.61 -20.89
C ASN A 222 -4.78 -6.74 -21.42
N ASN A 223 -4.21 -7.95 -21.44
CA ASN A 223 -2.82 -8.23 -21.85
C ASN A 223 -1.79 -7.35 -21.11
N LEU A 224 -1.98 -7.12 -19.82
CA LEU A 224 -1.06 -6.35 -19.01
C LEU A 224 0.21 -7.17 -18.71
N PRO A 225 1.41 -6.64 -18.96
CA PRO A 225 2.66 -7.37 -18.78
C PRO A 225 3.11 -7.33 -17.31
N VAL A 226 2.30 -7.86 -16.40
CA VAL A 226 2.57 -7.91 -14.95
C VAL A 226 2.08 -9.25 -14.42
N THR A 227 2.85 -9.83 -13.48
CA THR A 227 2.46 -11.06 -12.79
C THR A 227 1.78 -10.72 -11.46
N ILE A 228 0.61 -11.30 -11.19
CA ILE A 228 -0.03 -11.22 -9.87
C ILE A 228 0.34 -12.44 -9.04
N GLU A 229 0.84 -12.20 -7.84
CA GLU A 229 1.14 -13.21 -6.81
C GLU A 229 0.17 -13.00 -5.64
N ASP A 230 -0.50 -14.06 -5.20
CA ASP A 230 -1.46 -14.02 -4.09
C ASP A 230 -0.80 -14.41 -2.76
N ILE A 231 -1.05 -13.59 -1.72
CA ILE A 231 -0.64 -13.90 -0.34
C ILE A 231 -1.86 -13.71 0.56
N VAL A 232 -2.62 -14.80 0.76
CA VAL A 232 -3.83 -14.79 1.60
C VAL A 232 -3.63 -15.74 2.78
N THR A 233 -3.43 -15.18 3.98
CA THR A 233 -3.04 -15.97 5.16
C THR A 233 -3.55 -15.38 6.47
N PHE A 234 -3.37 -16.13 7.55
CA PHE A 234 -3.41 -15.60 8.92
C PHE A 234 -2.01 -15.20 9.37
N GLY A 235 -1.90 -14.19 10.24
CA GLY A 235 -0.62 -13.82 10.81
C GLY A 235 -0.69 -12.71 11.85
N ASN A 236 0.47 -12.43 12.46
CA ASN A 236 0.66 -11.20 13.22
C ASN A 236 1.13 -10.11 12.25
N ARG A 237 0.23 -9.17 11.94
CA ARG A 237 0.34 -8.22 10.82
C ARG A 237 1.73 -7.61 10.67
N ILE A 238 2.26 -6.92 11.69
CA ILE A 238 3.54 -6.20 11.56
C ILE A 238 4.73 -7.16 11.35
N VAL A 239 4.79 -8.24 12.13
CA VAL A 239 5.90 -9.19 12.07
C VAL A 239 5.90 -9.93 10.73
N GLU A 240 4.73 -10.35 10.27
CA GLU A 240 4.61 -11.12 9.04
C GLU A 240 4.82 -10.21 7.82
N TYR A 241 4.31 -8.97 7.79
CA TYR A 241 4.61 -8.04 6.70
C TYR A 241 6.11 -7.75 6.55
N LYS A 242 6.84 -7.57 7.67
CA LYS A 242 8.31 -7.43 7.62
C LYS A 242 8.98 -8.63 6.98
N LYS A 243 8.52 -9.84 7.33
CA LYS A 243 9.05 -11.08 6.77
C LYS A 243 8.72 -11.20 5.28
N LEU A 244 7.48 -10.92 4.87
CA LEU A 244 7.07 -10.94 3.47
C LEU A 244 7.87 -9.95 2.62
N ILE A 245 8.09 -8.72 3.12
CA ILE A 245 8.91 -7.71 2.43
C ILE A 245 10.34 -8.23 2.19
N LEU A 246 10.93 -8.89 3.18
CA LEU A 246 12.27 -9.44 3.09
C LEU A 246 12.32 -10.65 2.14
N ASP A 247 11.43 -11.62 2.33
CA ASP A 247 11.38 -12.88 1.59
C ASP A 247 11.12 -12.64 0.09
N HIS A 248 10.23 -11.68 -0.20
CA HIS A 248 9.86 -11.30 -1.56
C HIS A 248 10.68 -10.13 -2.11
N LYS A 249 11.62 -9.55 -1.35
CA LYS A 249 12.41 -8.37 -1.75
C LYS A 249 11.54 -7.27 -2.37
N VAL A 250 10.53 -6.84 -1.63
CA VAL A 250 9.53 -5.87 -2.09
C VAL A 250 10.17 -4.49 -2.23
N ASP A 251 10.10 -3.88 -3.41
CA ASP A 251 10.70 -2.57 -3.69
C ASP A 251 9.80 -1.41 -3.27
N LEU A 252 8.49 -1.61 -3.32
CA LEU A 252 7.48 -0.63 -2.95
C LEU A 252 6.30 -1.33 -2.29
N LEU A 253 5.88 -0.84 -1.12
CA LEU A 253 4.63 -1.26 -0.50
C LEU A 253 3.57 -0.16 -0.64
N ILE A 254 2.34 -0.54 -0.97
CA ILE A 254 1.22 0.37 -1.16
C ILE A 254 0.10 -0.01 -0.18
N MET A 255 -0.49 0.99 0.48
CA MET A 255 -1.61 0.80 1.38
C MET A 255 -2.50 2.04 1.44
N ASN A 256 -3.76 1.87 1.81
CA ASN A 256 -4.63 3.00 2.13
C ASN A 256 -4.19 3.62 3.46
N ALA A 257 -4.04 4.95 3.47
CA ALA A 257 -3.70 5.69 4.66
C ALA A 257 -4.93 6.27 5.36
N LYS A 258 -6.03 6.47 4.64
CA LYS A 258 -7.27 7.03 5.16
C LYS A 258 -8.44 6.08 4.90
N ASP A 259 -9.39 6.08 5.82
CA ASP A 259 -10.71 5.50 5.58
C ASP A 259 -11.72 6.62 5.35
N HIS A 260 -12.77 6.37 4.55
CA HIS A 260 -13.70 7.43 4.10
C HIS A 260 -14.41 8.16 5.25
N ASP A 261 -14.50 7.51 6.42
CA ASP A 261 -15.22 7.99 7.61
C ASP A 261 -14.32 8.50 8.74
N GLN A 262 -12.98 8.48 8.58
CA GLN A 262 -12.06 8.80 9.68
C GLN A 262 -11.09 9.94 9.34
N LEU A 263 -10.96 10.88 10.29
CA LEU A 263 -9.94 11.94 10.25
C LEU A 263 -8.53 11.44 10.62
N ALA A 264 -8.44 10.25 11.22
CA ALA A 264 -7.19 9.59 11.60
C ALA A 264 -6.77 8.59 10.52
N MET A 265 -5.46 8.32 10.43
CA MET A 265 -4.97 7.28 9.53
C MET A 265 -5.60 5.92 9.84
N HIS A 266 -5.86 5.13 8.80
CA HIS A 266 -6.36 3.76 8.92
C HIS A 266 -5.53 2.97 9.93
N GLY A 267 -6.18 2.20 10.81
CA GLY A 267 -5.62 1.77 12.10
C GLY A 267 -4.28 1.05 12.04
N MET A 268 -3.98 0.35 10.94
CA MET A 268 -2.69 -0.34 10.72
C MET A 268 -1.67 0.48 9.92
N ALA A 269 -2.11 1.48 9.15
CA ALA A 269 -1.26 2.20 8.22
C ALA A 269 -0.14 2.97 8.92
N TYR A 270 -0.46 3.66 10.03
CA TYR A 270 0.52 4.43 10.78
C TYR A 270 1.56 3.56 11.51
N PRO A 271 1.18 2.51 12.28
CA PRO A 271 2.16 1.57 12.83
C PRO A 271 3.06 0.93 11.77
N LEU A 272 2.50 0.54 10.62
CA LEU A 272 3.29 -0.03 9.54
C LEU A 272 4.26 0.99 8.93
N ALA A 273 3.84 2.24 8.75
CA ALA A 273 4.73 3.28 8.22
C ALA A 273 5.93 3.60 9.14
N ILE A 274 5.74 3.50 10.47
CA ILE A 274 6.82 3.61 11.47
C ILE A 274 7.75 2.40 11.41
N GLU A 275 7.19 1.19 11.31
CA GLU A 275 7.95 -0.05 11.45
C GLU A 275 8.65 -0.49 10.16
N LEU A 276 8.07 -0.20 9.00
CA LEU A 276 8.56 -0.55 7.67
C LEU A 276 9.32 0.64 7.08
N ARG A 277 10.62 0.69 7.34
CA ARG A 277 11.47 1.85 6.97
C ARG A 277 12.44 1.55 5.84
N GLN A 278 12.69 0.27 5.62
CA GLN A 278 13.74 -0.22 4.75
C GLN A 278 13.40 -0.03 3.26
N ILE A 279 12.13 0.20 2.94
CA ILE A 279 11.61 0.35 1.58
C ILE A 279 10.68 1.59 1.48
N PRO A 280 10.51 2.15 0.27
CA PRO A 280 9.46 3.11 -0.02
C PRO A 280 8.04 2.60 0.29
N LEU A 281 7.17 3.50 0.78
CA LEU A 281 5.76 3.21 1.05
C LEU A 281 4.86 4.23 0.33
N LEU A 282 3.87 3.79 -0.44
CA LEU A 282 2.87 4.66 -1.03
C LEU A 282 1.59 4.64 -0.19
N MET A 283 1.21 5.80 0.31
CA MET A 283 0.05 6.04 1.17
C MET A 283 -1.08 6.66 0.34
N LEU A 284 -2.18 5.93 0.16
CA LEU A 284 -3.34 6.35 -0.65
C LEU A 284 -4.41 7.10 0.15
#